data_AF-A0A7B6EUF1-F1
#
_entry.id   AF-A0A7B6EUF1-F1
#
_cell.length_a   1.000
_cell.length_b   1.000
_cell.length_c   1.000
_cell.angle_alpha   90.00
_cell.angle_beta   90.00
_cell.angle_gamma   90.00
#
_symmetry.space_group_name_H-M   'P 1'
#
loop_
_entity.id
_entity.type
_entity.pdbx_description
1 polymer ?
#
loop_
_entity_poly.entity_id
_entity_poly.type
_entity_poly.pdbx_seq_one_letter_code
_entity_poly.pdbx_strand_id
1 'polypeptide(L)'
;KGGLIHHFPNKQALIFALFARLLAIMEEAITALMQQDGVSYGRFTRAYLNYLADLTDTHESRQLMVLSLAMPDEPVLRKCWRDWMLEKLAQGDELDNSPTGTLVRYAADGIWLSELTEGITMSADHRRALVDSLNKMTLPA
;
A
#
# COMPACT_ATOMS: atom_id res chain seq x y z
N LYS A 1 26.40 10.09 19.52
CA LYS A 1 24.92 10.00 19.64
C LYS A 1 24.26 11.39 19.48
N GLY A 2 24.49 12.11 18.37
CA GLY A 2 24.01 13.50 18.20
C GLY A 2 23.38 13.85 16.85
N GLY A 3 23.52 13.03 15.81
CA GLY A 3 23.08 13.41 14.45
C GLY A 3 21.55 13.47 14.26
N LEU A 4 20.79 12.61 14.93
CA LEU A 4 19.33 12.52 14.72
C LEU A 4 18.55 13.72 15.27
N ILE A 5 19.02 14.35 16.35
CA ILE A 5 18.32 15.47 17.02
C ILE A 5 18.58 16.80 16.29
N HIS A 6 19.71 16.93 15.58
CA HIS A 6 19.97 18.13 14.77
C HIS A 6 19.11 18.20 13.50
N HIS A 7 18.64 17.05 12.99
CA HIS A 7 17.76 17.00 11.82
C HIS A 7 16.27 16.95 12.16
N PHE A 8 15.91 16.41 13.33
CA PHE A 8 14.51 16.28 13.75
C PHE A 8 14.29 16.91 15.13
N PRO A 9 13.38 17.90 15.24
CA PRO A 9 13.15 18.62 16.50
C PRO A 9 12.54 17.74 17.61
N ASN A 10 11.95 16.58 17.28
CA ASN A 10 11.41 15.60 18.23
C ASN A 10 11.16 14.24 17.55
N LYS A 11 10.77 13.23 18.36
CA LYS A 11 10.42 11.86 17.90
C LYS A 11 9.30 11.88 16.84
N GLN A 12 8.33 12.78 16.97
CA GLN A 12 7.21 12.89 16.02
C GLN A 12 7.67 13.29 14.63
N ALA A 13 8.56 14.30 14.55
CA ALA A 13 9.12 14.76 13.29
C ALA A 13 9.95 13.67 12.60
N LEU A 14 10.65 12.84 13.37
CA LEU A 14 11.36 11.67 12.84
C LEU A 14 10.40 10.61 12.28
N ILE A 15 9.35 10.24 13.03
CA ILE A 15 8.34 9.25 12.60
C ILE A 15 7.64 9.75 11.33
N PHE A 16 7.26 11.02 11.29
CA PHE A 16 6.65 11.64 10.12
C PHE A 16 7.57 11.58 8.90
N ALA A 17 8.83 11.96 9.04
CA ALA A 17 9.77 11.93 7.92
C ALA A 17 10.04 10.51 7.42
N LEU A 18 10.08 9.52 8.32
CA LEU A 18 10.18 8.11 7.95
C LEU A 18 8.92 7.67 7.19
N PHE A 19 7.74 8.05 7.65
CA PHE A 19 6.47 7.75 6.97
C PHE A 19 6.38 8.35 5.58
N ALA A 20 6.69 9.64 5.45
CA ALA A 20 6.70 10.34 4.17
C ALA A 20 7.67 9.67 3.18
N ARG A 21 8.83 9.21 3.66
CA ARG A 21 9.79 8.47 2.84
C ARG A 21 9.24 7.12 2.39
N LEU A 22 8.64 6.33 3.27
CA LEU A 22 8.07 5.03 2.87
C LEU A 22 6.89 5.19 1.91
N LEU A 23 6.05 6.19 2.15
CA LEU A 23 4.94 6.52 1.25
C LEU A 23 5.45 6.90 -0.15
N ALA A 24 6.54 7.66 -0.24
CA ALA A 24 7.16 8.03 -1.51
C ALA A 24 7.74 6.82 -2.26
N ILE A 25 8.39 5.88 -1.55
CA ILE A 25 8.91 4.64 -2.16
C ILE A 25 7.74 3.79 -2.71
N MET A 26 6.70 3.61 -1.91
CA MET A 26 5.48 2.91 -2.35
C MET A 26 4.86 3.58 -3.57
N GLU A 27 4.75 4.91 -3.56
CA GLU A 27 4.20 5.68 -4.68
C GLU A 27 5.01 5.50 -5.95
N GLU A 28 6.34 5.53 -5.87
CA GLU A 28 7.23 5.31 -7.01
C GLU A 28 7.04 3.91 -7.60
N ALA A 29 6.97 2.88 -6.74
CA ALA A 29 6.75 1.50 -7.16
C ALA A 29 5.38 1.29 -7.81
N ILE A 30 4.30 1.82 -7.22
CA ILE A 30 2.95 1.77 -7.78
C ILE A 30 2.90 2.51 -9.12
N THR A 31 3.53 3.69 -9.21
CA THR A 31 3.59 4.47 -10.45
C THR A 31 4.32 3.70 -11.56
N ALA A 32 5.41 3.01 -11.24
CA ALA A 32 6.13 2.17 -12.20
C ALA A 32 5.26 1.01 -12.70
N LEU A 33 4.50 0.35 -11.83
CA LEU A 33 3.53 -0.68 -12.22
C LEU A 33 2.42 -0.12 -13.12
N MET A 34 1.89 1.06 -12.79
CA MET A 34 0.89 1.73 -13.63
C MET A 34 1.43 2.07 -15.03
N GLN A 35 2.69 2.49 -15.14
CA GLN A 35 3.31 2.81 -16.44
C GLN A 35 3.51 1.58 -17.33
N GLN A 36 3.73 0.41 -16.72
CA GLN A 36 3.89 -0.87 -17.44
C GLN A 36 2.54 -1.46 -17.87
N ASP A 37 1.43 -0.94 -17.34
CA ASP A 37 0.09 -1.48 -17.57
C ASP A 37 -0.63 -0.78 -18.73
N GLY A 38 -0.68 -1.48 -19.87
CA GLY A 38 -1.36 -1.02 -21.07
C GLY A 38 -2.88 -0.88 -20.93
N VAL A 39 -3.51 -1.49 -19.91
CA VAL A 39 -4.96 -1.39 -19.68
C VAL A 39 -5.21 -0.23 -18.73
N SER A 40 -5.94 0.79 -19.19
CA SER A 40 -6.27 1.96 -18.35
C SER A 40 -7.32 1.64 -17.29
N TYR A 41 -8.27 0.77 -17.59
CA TYR A 41 -9.35 0.39 -16.69
C TYR A 41 -8.82 -0.32 -15.43
N GLY A 42 -9.16 0.19 -14.25
CA GLY A 42 -8.74 -0.31 -12.94
C GLY A 42 -7.25 -0.22 -12.65
N ARG A 43 -6.49 0.58 -13.42
CA ARG A 43 -5.03 0.55 -13.41
C ARG A 43 -4.44 0.86 -12.04
N PHE A 44 -4.95 1.89 -11.36
CA PHE A 44 -4.42 2.25 -10.04
C PHE A 44 -4.66 1.11 -9.04
N THR A 45 -5.90 0.60 -8.97
CA THR A 45 -6.26 -0.50 -8.08
C THR A 45 -5.44 -1.76 -8.37
N ARG A 46 -5.24 -2.09 -9.65
CA ARG A 46 -4.43 -3.24 -10.07
C ARG A 46 -2.96 -3.08 -9.69
N ALA A 47 -2.39 -1.89 -9.90
CA ALA A 47 -1.02 -1.61 -9.48
C ALA A 47 -0.86 -1.68 -7.95
N TYR A 48 -1.82 -1.12 -7.20
CA TYR A 48 -1.85 -1.18 -5.74
C TYR A 48 -1.89 -2.64 -5.23
N LEU A 49 -2.79 -3.45 -5.81
CA LEU A 49 -2.90 -4.88 -5.49
C LEU A 49 -1.58 -5.61 -5.71
N ASN A 50 -0.98 -5.45 -6.90
CA ASN A 50 0.24 -6.18 -7.24
C ASN A 50 1.44 -5.73 -6.42
N TYR A 51 1.53 -4.43 -6.07
CA TYR A 51 2.56 -3.93 -5.17
C TYR A 51 2.46 -4.57 -3.78
N LEU A 52 1.29 -4.50 -3.11
CA LEU A 52 1.15 -5.08 -1.77
C LEU A 52 1.20 -6.61 -1.78
N ALA A 53 0.72 -7.26 -2.83
CA ALA A 53 0.85 -8.70 -2.98
C ALA A 53 2.30 -9.14 -3.24
N ASP A 54 3.22 -8.28 -3.65
CA ASP A 54 4.64 -8.62 -3.79
C ASP A 54 5.48 -8.28 -2.55
N LEU A 55 4.94 -7.45 -1.64
CA LEU A 55 5.52 -7.18 -0.33
C LEU A 55 5.47 -8.43 0.57
N THR A 56 6.48 -9.27 0.44
CA THR A 56 6.75 -10.41 1.34
C THR A 56 7.54 -9.94 2.57
N ASP A 57 8.20 -10.83 3.33
CA ASP A 57 8.99 -10.51 4.55
C ASP A 57 10.31 -9.75 4.28
N THR A 58 10.23 -8.67 3.49
CA THR A 58 11.32 -7.76 3.18
C THR A 58 11.51 -6.70 4.28
N HIS A 59 12.65 -6.00 4.27
CA HIS A 59 12.88 -4.90 5.22
C HIS A 59 11.85 -3.78 5.05
N GLU A 60 11.50 -3.44 3.81
CA GLU A 60 10.50 -2.44 3.47
C GLU A 60 9.11 -2.80 3.98
N SER A 61 8.67 -4.05 3.75
CA SER A 61 7.39 -4.55 4.24
C SER A 61 7.26 -4.40 5.76
N ARG A 62 8.31 -4.78 6.51
CA ARG A 62 8.35 -4.60 7.96
C ARG A 62 8.32 -3.14 8.39
N GLN A 63 9.00 -2.24 7.68
CA GLN A 63 8.98 -0.80 7.99
C GLN A 63 7.60 -0.20 7.75
N LEU A 64 6.97 -0.53 6.61
CA LEU A 64 5.62 -0.09 6.28
C LEU A 64 4.61 -0.59 7.33
N MET A 65 4.74 -1.84 7.78
CA MET A 65 3.89 -2.40 8.82
C MET A 65 4.02 -1.66 10.15
N VAL A 66 5.25 -1.47 10.64
CA VAL A 66 5.48 -0.78 11.93
C VAL A 66 4.85 0.61 11.91
N LEU A 67 4.94 1.32 10.78
CA LEU A 67 4.32 2.61 10.63
C LEU A 67 2.79 2.54 10.49
N SER A 68 2.26 1.56 9.77
CA SER A 68 0.81 1.35 9.65
C SER A 68 0.16 1.04 10.99
N LEU A 69 0.81 0.24 11.84
CA LEU A 69 0.36 -0.07 13.20
C LEU A 69 0.40 1.14 14.14
N ALA A 70 1.20 2.17 13.83
CA ALA A 70 1.25 3.42 14.60
C ALA A 70 0.15 4.42 14.18
N MET A 71 -0.44 4.29 12.97
CA MET A 71 -1.46 5.23 12.48
C MET A 71 -2.69 5.42 13.40
N PRO A 72 -3.20 4.41 14.12
CA PRO A 72 -4.29 4.57 15.09
C PRO A 72 -4.01 5.62 16.17
N ASP A 73 -2.78 5.68 16.68
CA ASP A 73 -2.38 6.61 17.74
C ASP A 73 -1.75 7.90 17.21
N GLU A 74 -1.48 7.96 15.90
CA GLU A 74 -0.79 9.07 15.24
C GLU A 74 -1.67 9.71 14.14
N PRO A 75 -2.55 10.68 14.48
CA PRO A 75 -3.52 11.27 13.55
C PRO A 75 -2.88 11.88 12.28
N VAL A 76 -1.66 12.40 12.41
CA VAL A 76 -0.91 12.98 11.29
C VAL A 76 -0.57 11.91 10.24
N LEU A 77 -0.15 10.72 10.65
CA LEU A 77 0.18 9.63 9.73
C LEU A 77 -1.07 9.15 8.99
N ARG A 78 -2.17 8.98 9.74
CA ARG A 78 -3.48 8.65 9.15
C ARG A 78 -3.92 9.70 8.14
N LYS A 79 -3.72 10.99 8.43
CA LYS A 79 -4.02 12.08 7.50
C LYS A 79 -3.18 11.97 6.22
N CYS A 80 -1.87 11.74 6.34
CA CYS A 80 -0.99 11.56 5.19
C CYS A 80 -1.42 10.40 4.29
N TRP A 81 -1.69 9.23 4.87
CA TRP A 81 -2.17 8.08 4.12
C TRP A 81 -3.50 8.37 3.42
N ARG A 82 -4.46 8.95 4.14
CA ARG A 82 -5.78 9.29 3.60
C ARG A 82 -5.67 10.29 2.45
N ASP A 83 -4.89 11.34 2.60
CA ASP A 83 -4.76 12.38 1.59
C ASP A 83 -4.06 11.82 0.33
N TRP A 84 -3.03 10.99 0.48
CA TRP A 84 -2.40 10.28 -0.63
C TRP A 84 -3.37 9.36 -1.38
N MET A 85 -4.16 8.56 -0.65
CA MET A 85 -5.16 7.69 -1.27
C MET A 85 -6.22 8.50 -2.03
N LEU A 86 -6.71 9.59 -1.44
CA LEU A 86 -7.69 10.47 -2.11
C LEU A 86 -7.10 11.14 -3.37
N GLU A 87 -5.82 11.52 -3.34
CA GLU A 87 -5.14 12.08 -4.50
C GLU A 87 -5.04 11.06 -5.65
N LYS A 88 -4.74 9.80 -5.34
CA LYS A 88 -4.72 8.72 -6.36
C LYS A 88 -6.13 8.41 -6.88
N LEU A 89 -7.13 8.36 -6.01
CA LEU A 89 -8.53 8.13 -6.41
C LEU A 89 -9.12 9.26 -7.25
N ALA A 90 -8.72 10.51 -6.99
CA ALA A 90 -9.13 11.66 -7.81
C ALA A 90 -8.62 11.57 -9.26
N GLN A 91 -7.54 10.83 -9.50
CA GLN A 91 -6.98 10.53 -10.82
C GLN A 91 -7.40 9.14 -11.34
N GLY A 92 -8.03 8.33 -10.48
CA GLY A 92 -8.50 6.99 -10.80
C GLY A 92 -9.76 7.01 -11.64
N ASP A 93 -10.06 5.86 -12.24
CA ASP A 93 -11.24 5.71 -13.10
C ASP A 93 -12.49 5.24 -12.34
N GLU A 94 -13.51 4.82 -13.10
CA GLU A 94 -14.75 4.29 -12.57
C GLU A 94 -14.55 3.06 -11.69
N LEU A 95 -13.69 2.12 -12.08
CA LEU A 95 -13.42 0.94 -11.26
C LEU A 95 -12.67 1.34 -9.99
N ASP A 96 -11.66 2.19 -10.10
CA ASP A 96 -10.89 2.65 -8.93
C ASP A 96 -11.81 3.27 -7.87
N ASN A 97 -12.83 4.00 -8.30
CA ASN A 97 -13.81 4.64 -7.43
C ASN A 97 -15.06 3.77 -7.14
N SER A 98 -15.09 2.51 -7.60
CA SER A 98 -16.20 1.58 -7.39
C SER A 98 -16.10 0.78 -6.07
N PRO A 99 -17.20 0.14 -5.63
CA PRO A 99 -17.15 -0.85 -4.57
C PRO A 99 -16.19 -2.02 -4.87
N THR A 100 -16.11 -2.46 -6.12
CA THR A 100 -15.18 -3.52 -6.56
C THR A 100 -13.73 -3.08 -6.40
N GLY A 101 -13.39 -1.85 -6.81
CA GLY A 101 -12.04 -1.31 -6.62
C GLY A 101 -11.67 -1.19 -5.14
N THR A 102 -12.62 -0.77 -4.31
CA THR A 102 -12.45 -0.71 -2.84
C THR A 102 -12.22 -2.10 -2.24
N LEU A 103 -13.00 -3.10 -2.66
CA LEU A 103 -12.84 -4.49 -2.25
C LEU A 103 -11.44 -5.00 -2.58
N VAL A 104 -10.95 -4.75 -3.80
CA VAL A 104 -9.63 -5.21 -4.21
C VAL A 104 -8.51 -4.54 -3.41
N ARG A 105 -8.58 -3.23 -3.16
CA ARG A 105 -7.57 -2.54 -2.33
C ARG A 105 -7.56 -3.05 -0.89
N TYR A 106 -8.73 -3.26 -0.28
CA TYR A 106 -8.79 -3.79 1.09
C TYR A 106 -8.36 -5.27 1.17
N ALA A 107 -8.61 -6.06 0.14
CA ALA A 107 -8.07 -7.42 0.06
C ALA A 107 -6.54 -7.38 -0.06
N ALA A 108 -5.97 -6.46 -0.83
CA ALA A 108 -4.52 -6.26 -0.92
C ALA A 108 -3.90 -5.89 0.44
N ASP A 109 -4.52 -4.95 1.16
CA ASP A 109 -4.12 -4.57 2.52
C ASP A 109 -4.15 -5.78 3.47
N GLY A 110 -5.20 -6.60 3.39
CA GLY A 110 -5.34 -7.81 4.20
C GLY A 110 -4.31 -8.89 3.88
N ILE A 111 -4.03 -9.15 2.59
CA ILE A 111 -3.01 -10.11 2.16
C ILE A 111 -1.65 -9.71 2.74
N TRP A 112 -1.26 -8.45 2.56
CA TRP A 112 0.01 -7.94 3.08
C TRP A 112 0.08 -7.97 4.62
N LEU A 113 -0.97 -7.50 5.30
CA LEU A 113 -0.97 -7.44 6.76
C LEU A 113 -0.98 -8.82 7.41
N SER A 114 -1.78 -9.77 6.88
CA SER A 114 -1.92 -11.12 7.42
C SER A 114 -0.61 -11.89 7.45
N GLU A 115 0.24 -11.76 6.41
CA GLU A 115 1.57 -12.39 6.40
C GLU A 115 2.42 -12.00 7.60
N LEU A 116 2.27 -10.76 8.07
CA LEU A 116 3.07 -10.21 9.15
C LEU A 116 2.44 -10.39 10.53
N THR A 117 1.11 -10.41 10.63
CA THR A 117 0.41 -10.52 11.92
C THR A 117 -0.02 -11.94 12.27
N GLU A 118 -0.39 -12.75 11.28
CA GLU A 118 -0.91 -14.10 11.46
C GLU A 118 0.14 -15.17 11.11
N GLY A 119 1.14 -14.81 10.30
CA GLY A 119 2.08 -15.77 9.72
C GLY A 119 1.49 -16.50 8.52
N ILE A 120 2.00 -17.69 8.20
CA ILE A 120 1.55 -18.47 7.04
C ILE A 120 0.16 -19.05 7.32
N THR A 121 -0.89 -18.40 6.81
CA THR A 121 -2.28 -18.88 6.88
C THR A 121 -2.80 -19.42 5.54
N MET A 122 -2.05 -19.20 4.44
CA MET A 122 -2.39 -19.64 3.10
C MET A 122 -1.19 -20.32 2.43
N SER A 123 -1.44 -21.34 1.61
CA SER A 123 -0.40 -21.89 0.73
C SER A 123 -0.04 -20.88 -0.36
N ALA A 124 1.18 -20.97 -0.91
CA ALA A 124 1.64 -20.11 -1.99
C ALA A 124 0.71 -20.18 -3.23
N ASP A 125 0.19 -21.37 -3.54
CA ASP A 125 -0.75 -21.56 -4.66
C ASP A 125 -2.11 -20.92 -4.39
N HIS A 126 -2.63 -21.03 -3.16
CA HIS A 126 -3.89 -20.37 -2.79
C HIS A 126 -3.72 -18.85 -2.85
N ARG A 127 -2.61 -18.32 -2.34
CA ARG A 127 -2.29 -16.90 -2.41
C ARG A 127 -2.22 -16.41 -3.86
N ARG A 128 -1.52 -17.14 -4.73
CA ARG A 128 -1.43 -16.81 -6.17
C ARG A 128 -2.82 -16.80 -6.81
N ALA A 129 -3.63 -17.83 -6.56
CA ALA A 129 -4.98 -17.91 -7.10
C ALA A 129 -5.90 -16.77 -6.60
N LEU A 130 -5.74 -16.34 -5.35
CA LEU A 130 -6.45 -15.19 -4.79
C LEU A 130 -6.05 -13.89 -5.50
N VAL A 131 -4.74 -13.62 -5.61
CA VAL A 131 -4.22 -12.43 -6.31
C VAL A 131 -4.64 -12.41 -7.78
N ASP A 132 -4.60 -13.56 -8.46
CA ASP A 132 -5.07 -13.68 -9.85
C ASP A 132 -6.57 -13.38 -9.98
N SER A 133 -7.37 -13.84 -9.02
CA SER A 133 -8.81 -13.59 -9.00
C SER A 133 -9.11 -12.10 -8.77
N LEU A 134 -8.41 -11.46 -7.83
CA LEU A 134 -8.52 -10.03 -7.59
C LEU A 134 -8.05 -9.21 -8.81
N ASN A 135 -6.97 -9.60 -9.48
CA ASN A 135 -6.51 -8.97 -10.71
C ASN A 135 -7.59 -9.01 -11.81
N LYS A 136 -8.25 -10.16 -12.01
CA LYS A 136 -9.34 -10.29 -12.98
C LYS A 136 -10.51 -9.35 -12.70
N MET A 137 -10.82 -9.10 -11.42
CA MET A 137 -11.86 -8.14 -11.03
C MET A 137 -11.52 -6.70 -11.40
N THR A 138 -10.26 -6.40 -11.72
CA THR A 138 -9.82 -5.06 -12.14
C THR A 138 -9.79 -4.83 -13.65
N LEU A 139 -10.05 -5.86 -14.43
CA LEU A 139 -10.08 -5.79 -15.88
C LEU A 139 -11.50 -5.49 -16.38
N PRO A 140 -11.64 -4.88 -17.57
CA PRO A 140 -12.95 -4.73 -18.19
C PRO A 140 -13.57 -6.12 -18.43
N ALA A 141 -14.90 -6.19 -18.35
CA ALA A 141 -15.67 -7.41 -18.59
C ALA A 141 -15.59 -7.91 -20.04
#